data_AF-A0A5J5LVK8-F1
#
_entry.id   AF-A0A5J5LVK8-F1
#
_cell.length_a   1.000
_cell.length_b   1.000
_cell.length_c   1.000
_cell.angle_alpha   90.00
_cell.angle_beta   90.00
_cell.angle_gamma   90.00
#
_symmetry.space_group_name_H-M   'P 1'
#
loop_
_entity.id
_entity.type
_entity.pdbx_description
1 polymer ?
#
loop_
_entity_poly.entity_id
_entity_poly.type
_entity_poly.pdbx_seq_one_letter_code
_entity_poly.pdbx_strand_id
1 'polypeptide(L)'
;MVIYTLSLHTQSSPPGGYQYPLDLHPHYEDNPQEIFTPEIRQQLQDTLQQQSLCAIREHHLNQIINAWIEDIQEGYRNTSIRLNLPSLFETNLENFQDNGNQEFPDLFGPELTGIEPTFGMLPSLEDIYTP
;
A
#
# COMPACT_ATOMS: atom_id res chain seq x y z
N MET A 1 36.59 5.11 0.56
CA MET A 1 35.18 4.67 0.59
C MET A 1 34.70 4.83 2.01
N VAL A 2 33.72 5.70 2.21
CA VAL A 2 33.10 6.00 3.51
C VAL A 2 31.61 5.79 3.32
N ILE A 3 30.99 5.05 4.24
CA ILE A 3 29.57 4.75 4.17
C ILE A 3 28.80 5.89 4.85
N TYR A 4 27.95 6.55 4.09
CA TYR A 4 26.97 7.51 4.58
C TYR A 4 25.63 6.81 4.72
N THR A 5 24.96 6.97 5.86
CA THR A 5 23.71 6.26 6.14
C THR A 5 22.58 7.25 6.36
N LEU A 6 21.54 7.13 5.55
CA LEU A 6 20.27 7.81 5.75
C LEU A 6 19.34 6.95 6.59
N SER A 7 18.69 7.53 7.60
CA SER A 7 17.63 6.90 8.40
C SER A 7 16.33 7.68 8.24
N LEU A 8 15.36 7.09 7.56
CA LEU A 8 14.03 7.66 7.36
C LEU A 8 13.07 7.21 8.47
N HIS A 9 12.45 8.16 9.15
CA HIS A 9 11.44 7.92 10.16
C HIS A 9 10.07 8.41 9.68
N THR A 10 9.12 7.48 9.62
CA THR A 10 7.69 7.72 9.41
C THR A 10 6.92 7.55 10.72
N GLN A 11 5.62 7.87 10.73
CA GLN A 11 4.77 7.69 11.92
C GLN A 11 4.79 6.26 12.49
N SER A 12 4.95 5.26 11.62
CA SER A 12 4.96 3.83 11.97
C SER A 12 6.37 3.23 11.98
N SER A 13 7.41 4.06 11.89
CA SER A 13 8.79 3.58 11.78
C SER A 13 9.31 2.96 13.08
N PRO A 14 10.19 1.95 13.00
CA PRO A 14 10.90 1.45 14.15
C PRO A 14 11.83 2.52 14.76
N PRO A 15 12.31 2.35 16.01
CA PRO A 15 13.18 3.32 16.67
C PRO A 15 14.45 3.71 15.89
N GLY A 16 14.96 2.79 15.04
CA GLY A 16 16.13 3.01 14.19
C GLY A 16 15.84 3.56 12.79
N GLY A 17 14.56 3.74 12.44
CA GLY A 17 14.14 4.16 11.09
C GLY A 17 14.41 3.12 10.00
N TYR A 18 14.08 3.49 8.77
CA TYR A 18 14.40 2.74 7.55
C TYR A 18 15.73 3.24 7.00
N GLN A 19 16.68 2.34 6.84
CA GLN A 19 18.07 2.70 6.58
C GLN A 19 18.44 2.49 5.13
N TYR A 20 19.14 3.48 4.56
CA TYR A 20 19.73 3.41 3.24
C TYR A 20 21.21 3.81 3.30
N PRO A 21 22.14 2.83 3.18
CA PRO A 21 23.55 3.11 3.11
C PRO A 21 23.96 3.52 1.68
N LEU A 22 24.85 4.49 1.58
CA LEU A 22 25.47 4.95 0.34
C LEU A 22 26.98 4.99 0.52
N ASP A 23 27.71 4.23 -0.29
CA ASP A 23 29.17 4.31 -0.31
C ASP A 23 29.57 5.54 -1.11
N LEU A 24 30.09 6.55 -0.41
CA LEU A 24 30.51 7.79 -1.01
C LEU A 24 32.02 7.78 -1.22
N HIS A 25 32.44 8.06 -2.45
CA HIS A 25 33.84 8.34 -2.75
C HIS A 25 34.18 9.75 -2.26
N PRO A 26 35.39 10.00 -1.70
CA PRO A 26 35.77 11.32 -1.19
C PRO A 26 35.57 12.50 -2.15
N HIS A 27 35.57 12.24 -3.47
CA HIS A 27 35.37 13.29 -4.47
C HIS A 27 33.93 13.82 -4.49
N TYR A 28 32.96 13.00 -4.08
CA TYR A 28 31.55 13.36 -3.98
C TYR A 28 31.21 14.04 -2.65
N GLU A 29 32.14 14.11 -1.67
CA GLU A 29 31.88 14.79 -0.40
C GLU A 29 31.75 16.31 -0.60
N ASP A 30 32.56 16.88 -1.50
CA ASP A 30 32.49 18.30 -1.85
C ASP A 30 31.28 18.62 -2.76
N ASN A 31 30.85 17.64 -3.57
CA ASN A 31 29.76 17.79 -4.54
C ASN A 31 28.78 16.61 -4.48
N PRO A 32 28.04 16.43 -3.37
CA PRO A 32 27.15 15.28 -3.19
C PRO A 32 25.95 15.27 -4.14
N GLN A 33 25.68 16.38 -4.84
CA GLN A 33 24.64 16.43 -5.86
C GLN A 33 24.95 15.51 -7.06
N GLU A 34 26.24 15.30 -7.37
CA GLU A 34 26.66 14.52 -8.53
C GLU A 34 26.37 13.02 -8.39
N ILE A 35 26.28 12.50 -7.15
CA ILE A 35 25.98 11.08 -6.92
C ILE A 35 24.49 10.75 -7.05
N PHE A 36 23.59 11.72 -6.89
CA PHE A 36 22.14 11.48 -7.00
C PHE A 36 21.68 11.49 -8.48
N THR A 37 22.25 10.59 -9.28
CA THR A 37 21.81 10.33 -10.67
C THR A 37 20.38 9.78 -10.68
N PRO A 38 19.67 9.82 -11.83
CA PRO A 38 18.33 9.24 -11.93
C PRO A 38 18.25 7.79 -11.45
N GLU A 39 19.28 6.97 -11.71
CA GLU A 39 19.32 5.59 -11.25
C GLU A 39 19.39 5.49 -9.72
N ILE A 40 20.27 6.25 -9.06
CA ILE A 40 20.39 6.24 -7.60
C ILE A 40 19.13 6.80 -6.94
N ARG A 41 18.53 7.84 -7.53
CA ARG A 41 17.27 8.42 -7.04
C ARG A 41 16.14 7.39 -7.07
N GLN A 42 16.03 6.64 -8.16
CA GLN A 42 15.03 5.58 -8.29
C GLN A 42 15.31 4.42 -7.33
N GLN A 43 16.57 3.99 -7.20
CA GLN A 43 16.94 2.95 -6.24
C GLN A 43 16.66 3.35 -4.79
N LEU A 44 16.98 4.59 -4.42
CA LEU A 44 16.67 5.17 -3.11
C LEU A 44 15.16 5.16 -2.85
N GLN A 45 14.37 5.63 -3.83
CA GLN A 45 12.92 5.64 -3.75
C GLN A 45 12.36 4.23 -3.58
N ASP A 46 12.73 3.28 -4.44
CA ASP A 46 12.23 1.92 -4.41
C ASP A 46 12.58 1.22 -3.09
N THR A 47 13.83 1.38 -2.62
CA THR A 47 14.30 0.77 -1.37
C THR A 47 13.52 1.32 -0.17
N LEU A 48 13.39 2.64 -0.06
CA LEU A 48 12.68 3.26 1.06
C LEU A 48 11.17 2.96 1.00
N GLN A 49 10.56 2.90 -0.19
CA GLN A 49 9.15 2.52 -0.34
C GLN A 49 8.92 1.06 0.06
N GLN A 50 9.78 0.13 -0.37
CA GLN A 50 9.67 -1.28 -0.01
C GLN A 50 9.85 -1.51 1.50
N GLN A 51 10.77 -0.79 2.13
CA GLN A 51 11.00 -0.91 3.58
C GLN A 51 9.90 -0.26 4.41
N SER A 52 9.46 0.94 4.03
CA SER A 52 8.49 1.71 4.81
C SER A 52 7.03 1.36 4.52
N LEU A 53 6.77 0.74 3.38
CA LEU A 53 5.41 0.57 2.83
C LEU A 53 4.65 1.90 2.68
N CYS A 54 5.36 3.04 2.62
CA CYS A 54 4.81 4.38 2.44
C CYS A 54 5.09 4.92 1.03
N ALA A 55 4.18 5.74 0.51
CA ALA A 55 4.30 6.29 -0.84
C ALA A 55 5.28 7.48 -0.85
N ILE A 56 6.44 7.27 -1.47
CA ILE A 56 7.48 8.29 -1.63
C ILE A 56 7.33 8.88 -3.03
N ARG A 57 6.57 9.97 -3.12
CA ARG A 57 6.42 10.76 -4.36
C ARG A 57 7.64 11.67 -4.56
N GLU A 58 7.76 12.23 -5.76
CA GLU A 58 8.90 13.05 -6.18
C GLU A 58 9.22 14.20 -5.22
N HIS A 59 8.21 14.90 -4.70
CA HIS A 59 8.41 15.98 -3.73
C HIS A 59 9.02 15.49 -2.39
N HIS A 60 8.59 14.32 -1.89
CA HIS A 60 9.16 13.72 -0.68
C HIS A 60 10.60 13.28 -0.94
N LEU A 61 10.85 12.65 -2.10
CA LEU A 61 12.18 12.23 -2.51
C LEU A 61 13.15 13.42 -2.61
N ASN A 62 12.71 14.53 -3.19
CA ASN A 62 13.49 15.76 -3.26
C ASN A 62 13.82 16.32 -1.86
N GLN A 63 12.87 16.30 -0.93
CA GLN A 63 13.12 16.72 0.46
C GLN A 63 14.17 15.84 1.14
N ILE A 64 14.06 14.52 0.98
CA ILE A 64 15.01 13.54 1.53
C ILE A 64 16.41 13.81 0.98
N ILE A 65 16.54 13.92 -0.35
CA ILE A 65 17.83 14.11 -1.02
C ILE A 65 18.46 15.45 -0.63
N ASN A 66 17.68 16.54 -0.63
CA ASN A 66 18.22 17.86 -0.30
C ASN A 66 18.74 17.94 1.13
N ALA A 67 17.98 17.41 2.10
CA ALA A 67 18.44 17.36 3.50
C ALA A 67 19.66 16.45 3.65
N TRP A 68 19.71 15.35 2.91
CA TRP A 68 20.87 14.45 2.95
C TRP A 68 22.12 15.07 2.31
N ILE A 69 21.96 15.82 1.22
CA ILE A 69 23.04 16.61 0.60
C ILE A 69 23.61 17.62 1.59
N GLU A 70 22.74 18.38 2.27
CA GLU A 70 23.15 19.38 3.27
C GLU A 70 23.95 18.72 4.40
N ASP A 71 23.45 17.61 4.94
CA ASP A 71 24.15 16.87 5.98
C ASP A 71 25.51 16.33 5.52
N ILE A 72 25.62 15.80 4.29
CA ILE A 72 26.89 15.33 3.73
C ILE A 72 27.88 16.49 3.59
N GLN A 73 27.43 17.67 3.16
CA GLN A 73 28.26 18.88 3.05
C GLN A 73 28.75 19.37 4.42
N GLU A 74 27.96 19.18 5.47
CA GLU A 74 28.38 19.47 6.85
C GLU A 74 29.28 18.36 7.45
N GLY A 75 29.50 17.26 6.71
CA GLY A 75 30.34 16.14 7.12
C GLY A 75 29.63 15.10 7.99
N TYR A 76 28.29 15.15 8.06
CA TYR A 76 27.50 14.15 8.78
C TYR A 76 27.43 12.85 7.99
N ARG A 77 27.96 11.79 8.59
CA ARG A 77 27.91 10.43 8.03
C ARG A 77 26.58 9.73 8.27
N ASN A 78 25.80 10.22 9.22
CA ASN A 78 24.50 9.66 9.56
C ASN A 78 23.47 10.78 9.54
N THR A 79 22.48 10.65 8.66
CA THR A 79 21.40 11.62 8.48
C THR A 79 20.09 10.99 8.96
N SER A 80 19.35 11.67 9.82
CA SER A 80 18.06 11.20 10.31
C SER A 80 16.96 12.17 9.86
N ILE A 81 16.06 11.69 9.01
CA ILE A 81 14.98 12.50 8.44
C ILE A 81 13.65 11.98 8.95
N ARG A 82 12.80 12.86 9.46
CA ARG A 82 11.42 12.56 9.87
C ARG A 82 10.46 13.14 8.85
N LEU A 83 9.67 12.27 8.22
CA LEU A 83 8.66 12.67 7.25
C LEU A 83 7.33 11.98 7.54
N ASN A 84 6.26 12.72 7.35
CA ASN A 84 4.91 12.18 7.42
C ASN A 84 4.51 11.72 6.01
N LEU A 85 4.64 10.41 5.76
CA LEU A 85 4.36 9.83 4.45
C LEU A 85 3.03 9.06 4.47
N PRO A 86 2.19 9.19 3.43
CA PRO A 86 0.97 8.41 3.30
C PRO A 86 1.30 6.94 3.01
N SER A 87 0.38 6.02 3.35
CA SER A 87 0.56 4.59 3.06
C SER A 87 0.56 4.32 1.55
N LEU A 88 1.41 3.38 1.09
CA LEU A 88 1.34 2.88 -0.30
C LEU A 88 -0.01 2.23 -0.57
N PHE A 89 -0.57 1.53 0.41
CA PHE A 89 -1.82 0.81 0.22
C PHE A 89 -2.99 1.76 -0.05
N GLU A 90 -3.12 2.82 0.75
CA GLU A 90 -4.14 3.85 0.57
C GLU A 90 -3.99 4.56 -0.78
N THR A 91 -2.75 4.83 -1.20
CA THR A 91 -2.45 5.49 -2.48
C THR A 91 -2.78 4.61 -3.69
N ASN A 92 -2.57 3.29 -3.59
CA ASN A 92 -2.93 2.35 -4.67
C ASN A 92 -4.44 2.04 -4.69
N LEU A 93 -5.13 2.16 -3.55
CA LEU A 93 -6.57 1.95 -3.46
C LEU A 93 -7.37 2.95 -4.32
N GLU A 94 -6.89 4.20 -4.43
CA GLU A 94 -7.50 5.22 -5.29
C GLU A 94 -7.53 4.80 -6.78
N ASN A 95 -6.64 3.89 -7.19
CA ASN A 95 -6.57 3.37 -8.56
C ASN A 95 -7.16 1.95 -8.68
N PHE A 96 -7.64 1.36 -7.59
CA PHE A 96 -8.23 0.03 -7.60
C PHE A 96 -9.68 0.11 -8.08
N GLN A 97 -9.88 0.04 -9.39
CA GLN A 97 -11.21 -0.17 -9.98
C GLN A 97 -11.60 -1.64 -9.78
N ASP A 98 -12.24 -1.94 -8.64
CA ASP A 98 -12.95 -3.21 -8.48
C ASP A 98 -14.17 -3.20 -9.41
N ASN A 99 -14.03 -3.82 -10.58
CA ASN A 99 -15.17 -4.01 -11.48
C ASN A 99 -16.13 -5.10 -10.96
N GLY A 100 -15.83 -5.76 -9.83
CA GLY A 100 -16.58 -6.89 -9.32
C GLY A 100 -16.71 -8.01 -10.36
N ASN A 101 -17.50 -9.04 -10.04
CA ASN A 101 -18.07 -9.88 -11.08
C ASN A 101 -19.43 -9.27 -11.46
N GLN A 102 -19.47 -8.41 -12.49
CA GLN A 102 -20.72 -7.84 -13.02
C GLN A 102 -21.51 -8.84 -13.87
N GLU A 103 -21.02 -10.07 -14.02
CA GLU A 103 -21.80 -11.13 -14.65
C GLU A 103 -23.02 -11.43 -13.78
N PHE A 104 -24.20 -11.15 -14.31
CA PHE A 104 -25.44 -11.65 -13.74
C PHE A 104 -25.34 -13.18 -13.73
N PRO A 105 -25.48 -13.84 -12.57
CA PRO A 105 -25.57 -15.29 -12.55
C PRO A 105 -26.76 -15.71 -13.42
N ASP A 106 -26.61 -16.80 -14.15
CA ASP A 106 -27.70 -17.38 -14.92
C ASP A 106 -28.91 -17.56 -14.01
N LEU A 107 -29.99 -16.85 -14.34
CA LEU A 107 -31.25 -16.93 -13.62
C LEU A 107 -31.90 -18.25 -13.99
N PHE A 108 -31.61 -19.30 -13.23
CA PHE A 108 -32.38 -20.53 -13.29
C PHE A 108 -33.71 -20.30 -12.59
N GLY A 109 -34.80 -20.53 -13.31
CA GLY A 109 -36.12 -20.62 -12.69
C GLY A 109 -36.14 -21.77 -11.67
N PRO A 110 -36.91 -21.66 -10.59
CA PRO A 110 -37.08 -22.78 -9.67
C PRO A 110 -37.59 -23.99 -10.44
N GLU A 111 -37.01 -25.15 -10.18
CA GLU A 111 -37.48 -26.44 -10.65
C GLU A 111 -38.81 -26.72 -9.93
N LEU A 112 -39.90 -26.82 -10.70
CA LEU A 112 -41.25 -27.04 -10.15
C LEU A 112 -41.76 -28.46 -10.43
N THR A 113 -40.91 -29.36 -10.95
CA THR A 113 -41.33 -30.72 -11.30
C THR A 113 -41.50 -31.53 -10.02
N GLY A 114 -42.74 -31.93 -9.75
CA GLY A 114 -43.11 -32.60 -8.49
C GLY A 114 -43.75 -31.68 -7.46
N ILE A 115 -43.95 -30.39 -7.77
CA ILE A 115 -44.78 -29.48 -6.99
C ILE A 115 -46.20 -29.53 -7.54
N GLU A 116 -46.92 -30.60 -7.21
CA GLU A 116 -48.37 -30.65 -7.41
C GLU A 116 -49.06 -30.25 -6.10
N PRO A 117 -50.16 -29.49 -6.14
CA PRO A 117 -50.99 -29.32 -4.96
C PRO A 117 -51.55 -30.69 -4.60
N THR A 118 -51.07 -31.27 -3.50
CA THR A 118 -51.77 -32.38 -2.84
C THR A 118 -53.11 -31.81 -2.41
N PHE A 119 -54.14 -32.09 -3.21
CA PHE A 119 -55.49 -31.57 -3.05
C PHE A 119 -55.86 -31.55 -1.57
N GLY A 120 -56.14 -30.36 -1.04
CA GLY A 120 -56.56 -30.20 0.35
C GLY A 120 -57.81 -31.03 0.56
N MET A 121 -57.68 -32.12 1.30
CA MET A 121 -58.81 -32.95 1.70
C MET A 121 -59.63 -32.11 2.68
N LEU A 122 -60.62 -31.38 2.16
CA LEU A 122 -61.62 -30.74 3.01
C LEU A 122 -62.29 -31.87 3.81
N PRO A 123 -62.30 -31.80 5.15
CA PRO A 123 -62.99 -32.80 5.95
C PRO A 123 -64.48 -32.84 5.55
N SER A 124 -65.07 -34.03 5.61
CA SER A 124 -66.49 -34.21 5.32
C SER A 124 -67.32 -33.37 6.30
N LEU A 125 -68.43 -32.79 5.84
CA LEU A 125 -69.31 -31.97 6.69
C LEU A 125 -69.85 -32.73 7.91
N GLU A 126 -69.87 -34.06 7.84
CA GLU A 126 -70.24 -34.96 8.94
C GLU A 126 -69.22 -34.93 10.09
N ASP A 127 -67.93 -34.70 9.81
CA ASP A 127 -66.87 -34.56 10.83
C ASP A 127 -66.91 -33.19 11.56
N ILE A 128 -67.67 -32.22 11.02
CA ILE A 128 -67.78 -30.85 11.56
C ILE A 128 -68.97 -30.72 12.52
N TYR A 129 -69.94 -31.64 12.44
CA TYR A 129 -71.13 -31.66 13.28
C TYR A 129 -71.21 -32.94 14.12
N THR A 130 -70.25 -33.13 15.02
CA THR A 130 -70.50 -33.96 16.21
C THR A 130 -70.94 -33.05 17.38
N PRO A 131 -72.10 -33.29 18.01
CA PRO A 131 -72.52 -32.57 19.21
C PRO A 131 -71.68 -32.92 20.45
#